data_AF-A0A7K2P970-F1
#
_entry.id   AF-A0A7K2P970-F1
#
_cell.length_a   1.000
_cell.length_b   1.000
_cell.length_c   1.000
_cell.angle_alpha   90.00
_cell.angle_beta   90.00
_cell.angle_gamma   90.00
#
_symmetry.space_group_name_H-M   'P 1'
#
loop_
_entity.id
_entity.type
_entity.pdbx_description
1 polymer ?
#
loop_
_entity_poly.entity_id
_entity_poly.type
_entity_poly.pdbx_seq_one_letter_code
_entity_poly.pdbx_strand_id
1 'polypeptide(L)'
;MYAERASRLSGAVVWTNTPSGSGPGRVLPDGCMDLLWYDGRLLVAGPDTRAHVTEGGAGAWAGVRFYPGTAPALLGVPADALRDRRVELTDLWPAARARRLAARVNAA
;
A
#
# COMPACT_ATOMS: atom_id res chain seq x y z
N MET A 1 6.57 -6.42 -14.30
CA MET A 1 7.84 -6.57 -13.60
C MET A 1 7.75 -5.88 -12.24
N TYR A 2 8.35 -6.47 -11.20
CA TYR A 2 8.50 -5.85 -9.88
C TYR A 2 9.81 -5.06 -9.82
N ALA A 3 9.79 -3.86 -9.23
CA ALA A 3 10.97 -3.05 -9.00
C ALA A 3 10.85 -2.25 -7.71
N GLU A 4 11.98 -1.97 -7.06
CA GLU A 4 12.08 -1.14 -5.86
C GLU A 4 13.08 0.01 -6.06
N ARG A 5 12.86 1.11 -5.37
CA ARG A 5 13.81 2.23 -5.27
C ARG A 5 13.72 2.91 -3.91
N ALA A 6 14.80 3.58 -3.51
CA ALA A 6 14.84 4.33 -2.27
C ALA A 6 13.70 5.36 -2.18
N SER A 7 13.07 5.43 -0.99
CA SER A 7 12.14 6.49 -0.64
C SER A 7 12.90 7.73 -0.16
N ARG A 8 12.27 8.91 -0.31
CA ARG A 8 12.73 10.14 0.35
C ARG A 8 12.35 10.17 1.84
N LEU A 9 11.48 9.26 2.27
CA LEU A 9 11.10 9.06 3.66
C LEU A 9 11.97 7.95 4.26
N SER A 10 12.70 8.26 5.32
CA SER A 10 13.44 7.27 6.10
C SER A 10 12.49 6.20 6.67
N GLY A 11 12.91 4.94 6.64
CA GLY A 11 12.07 3.83 7.10
C GLY A 11 11.04 3.35 6.07
N ALA A 12 11.24 3.68 4.79
CA ALA A 12 10.36 3.23 3.72
C ALA A 12 11.09 2.99 2.39
N VAL A 13 10.48 2.18 1.52
CA VAL A 13 10.91 1.95 0.14
C VAL A 13 9.73 2.19 -0.81
N VAL A 14 9.99 2.68 -2.02
CA VAL A 14 8.98 2.79 -3.07
C VAL A 14 9.10 1.60 -4.00
N TRP A 15 8.00 0.93 -4.29
CA TRP A 15 7.97 -0.20 -5.20
C TRP A 15 6.92 -0.01 -6.29
N THR A 16 7.15 -0.64 -7.44
CA THR A 16 6.16 -0.78 -8.52
C THR A 16 6.05 -2.23 -8.93
N ASN A 17 4.85 -2.63 -9.34
CA ASN A 17 4.61 -3.97 -9.87
C ASN A 17 3.64 -3.88 -11.04
N THR A 18 4.09 -4.28 -12.23
CA THR A 18 3.20 -4.51 -13.38
C THR A 18 3.06 -6.03 -13.57
N PRO A 19 1.97 -6.66 -13.12
CA PRO A 19 1.81 -8.10 -13.25
C PRO A 19 1.91 -8.54 -14.72
N SER A 20 2.72 -9.55 -15.02
CA SER A 20 2.90 -10.07 -16.39
C SER A 20 1.92 -11.20 -16.74
N GLY A 21 1.02 -11.55 -15.82
CA GLY A 21 -0.01 -12.58 -16.00
C GLY A 21 -1.21 -12.31 -15.10
N SER A 22 -2.34 -12.94 -15.42
CA SER A 22 -3.62 -12.75 -14.72
C SER A 22 -3.82 -13.67 -13.51
N GLY A 23 -2.79 -14.40 -13.09
CA GLY A 23 -2.87 -15.36 -11.99
C GLY A 23 -2.80 -14.68 -10.61
N PRO A 24 -3.33 -15.36 -9.57
CA PRO A 24 -3.27 -14.85 -8.20
C PRO A 24 -1.82 -14.77 -7.71
N GLY A 25 -1.47 -13.62 -7.12
CA GLY A 25 -0.19 -13.40 -6.45
C GLY A 25 -0.26 -13.74 -4.97
N ARG A 26 0.90 -13.88 -4.33
CA ARG A 26 1.00 -14.02 -2.87
C ARG A 26 1.91 -12.95 -2.31
N VAL A 27 1.40 -12.21 -1.34
CA VAL A 27 2.19 -11.32 -0.47
C VAL A 27 2.42 -12.08 0.83
N LEU A 28 3.68 -12.31 1.19
CA LEU A 28 4.04 -13.02 2.40
C LEU A 28 4.03 -12.06 3.60
N PRO A 29 3.69 -12.56 4.81
CA PRO A 29 3.69 -11.72 6.00
C PRO A 29 5.13 -11.32 6.36
N ASP A 30 5.42 -10.03 6.27
CA ASP A 30 6.75 -9.43 6.55
C ASP A 30 6.70 -8.40 7.69
N GLY A 31 5.53 -8.16 8.27
CA GLY A 31 5.30 -7.16 9.32
C GLY A 31 5.33 -5.70 8.84
N CYS A 32 5.53 -5.47 7.54
CA CYS A 32 5.45 -4.15 6.94
C CYS A 32 3.99 -3.71 6.73
N MET A 33 3.82 -2.43 6.44
CA MET A 33 2.55 -1.85 6.00
C MET A 33 2.81 -1.07 4.72
N ASP A 34 1.82 -1.05 3.82
CA ASP A 34 1.97 -0.38 2.53
C ASP A 34 0.87 0.68 2.32
N LEU A 35 1.25 1.86 1.85
CA LEU A 35 0.33 2.77 1.16
C LEU A 35 0.39 2.42 -0.33
N LEU A 36 -0.72 1.88 -0.83
CA LEU A 36 -0.87 1.34 -2.17
C LEU A 36 -1.59 2.34 -3.07
N TRP A 37 -1.15 2.40 -4.32
CA TRP A 37 -1.87 3.02 -5.41
C TRP A 37 -2.22 1.97 -6.46
N TYR A 38 -3.50 1.94 -6.84
CA TYR A 38 -4.03 1.08 -7.88
C TYR A 38 -5.26 1.72 -8.50
N ASP A 39 -5.30 1.79 -9.83
CA ASP A 39 -6.45 2.28 -10.60
C ASP A 39 -7.01 3.62 -10.09
N GLY A 40 -6.11 4.57 -9.83
CA GLY A 40 -6.45 5.92 -9.36
C GLY A 40 -6.86 6.03 -7.89
N ARG A 41 -6.84 4.93 -7.13
CA ARG A 41 -7.24 4.85 -5.72
C ARG A 41 -6.04 4.66 -4.80
N LEU A 42 -6.21 5.07 -3.54
CA LEU A 42 -5.22 4.90 -2.49
C LEU A 42 -5.76 3.97 -1.40
N LEU A 43 -5.05 2.88 -1.15
CA LEU A 43 -5.38 1.89 -0.12
C LEU A 43 -4.25 1.79 0.89
N VAL A 44 -4.58 1.38 2.11
CA VAL A 44 -3.60 0.98 3.12
C VAL A 44 -3.72 -0.51 3.34
N ALA A 45 -2.61 -1.23 3.15
CA ALA A 45 -2.46 -2.60 3.61
C ALA A 45 -1.80 -2.59 4.99
N GLY A 46 -2.49 -3.11 5.99
CA GLY A 46 -1.89 -3.36 7.29
C GLY A 46 -1.00 -4.60 7.29
N PRO A 47 -0.35 -4.90 8.44
CA PRO A 47 0.55 -6.04 8.53
C PRO A 47 -0.25 -7.34 8.47
N ASP A 48 0.22 -8.26 7.64
CA ASP A 48 -0.36 -9.59 7.52
C ASP A 48 0.19 -10.55 8.59
N THR A 49 -0.67 -11.40 9.13
CA THR A 49 -0.31 -12.58 9.94
C THR A 49 -0.20 -13.85 9.10
N ARG A 50 -0.74 -13.81 7.87
CA ARG A 50 -0.77 -14.91 6.91
C ARG A 50 -0.62 -14.39 5.49
N ALA A 51 -0.16 -15.23 4.57
CA ALA A 51 -0.01 -14.81 3.18
C ALA A 51 -1.33 -14.27 2.61
N HIS A 52 -1.30 -13.06 2.08
CA HIS A 52 -2.41 -12.47 1.37
C HIS A 52 -2.39 -12.89 -0.10
N VAL A 53 -3.52 -13.41 -0.59
CA VAL A 53 -3.68 -13.79 -1.98
C VAL A 53 -4.31 -12.62 -2.72
N THR A 54 -3.60 -12.09 -3.72
CA THR A 54 -4.14 -11.03 -4.58
C THR A 54 -5.00 -11.66 -5.66
N GLU A 55 -6.11 -11.01 -6.03
CA GLU A 55 -7.10 -11.57 -6.95
C GLU A 55 -6.64 -11.69 -8.41
N GLY A 56 -5.42 -11.24 -8.73
CA GLY A 56 -4.88 -11.23 -10.09
C GLY A 56 -5.52 -10.09 -10.89
N GLY A 57 -4.74 -9.05 -11.17
CA GLY A 57 -5.19 -7.88 -11.94
C GLY A 57 -4.10 -7.43 -12.92
N ALA A 58 -4.51 -6.96 -14.09
CA ALA A 58 -3.57 -6.48 -15.11
C ALA A 58 -3.06 -5.05 -14.85
N GLY A 59 -3.63 -4.35 -13.88
CA GLY A 59 -3.27 -2.97 -13.57
C GLY A 59 -1.88 -2.85 -12.92
N ALA A 60 -1.19 -1.76 -13.23
CA ALA A 60 0.06 -1.42 -12.58
C ALA A 60 -0.21 -0.99 -11.13
N TRP A 61 0.59 -1.54 -10.22
CA TRP A 61 0.61 -1.17 -8.81
C TRP A 61 1.83 -0.30 -8.53
N ALA A 62 1.64 0.67 -7.65
CA ALA A 62 2.74 1.38 -7.00
C ALA A 62 2.47 1.39 -5.49
N GLY A 63 3.53 1.40 -4.69
CA GLY A 63 3.37 1.43 -3.25
C GLY A 63 4.55 2.08 -2.54
N VAL A 64 4.27 2.58 -1.34
CA VAL A 64 5.27 2.92 -0.34
C VAL A 64 5.18 1.87 0.75
N ARG A 65 6.19 1.01 0.84
CA ARG A 65 6.32 0.03 1.93
C ARG A 65 7.06 0.68 3.09
N PHE A 66 6.39 0.74 4.23
CA PHE A 66 6.94 1.23 5.49
C PHE A 66 7.55 0.06 6.25
N TYR A 67 8.78 0.21 6.74
CA TYR A 67 9.40 -0.77 7.63
C TYR A 67 8.57 -0.94 8.90
N PRO A 68 8.62 -2.12 9.55
CA PRO A 68 7.79 -2.41 10.72
C PRO A 68 7.84 -1.29 11.77
N GLY A 69 6.66 -0.84 12.19
CA GLY A 69 6.51 0.25 13.18
C GLY A 69 6.54 1.68 12.62
N THR A 70 6.89 1.89 11.34
CA THR A 70 6.98 3.25 10.77
C THR A 70 5.62 3.84 10.39
N ALA A 71 4.74 3.03 9.77
CA ALA A 71 3.46 3.52 9.24
C ALA A 71 2.48 4.08 10.29
N PRO A 72 2.34 3.51 11.51
CA PRO A 72 1.35 3.98 12.47
C PRO A 72 1.44 5.47 12.81
N ALA A 73 2.65 5.98 13.02
CA ALA A 73 2.87 7.40 13.33
C ALA A 73 2.47 8.32 12.18
N LEU A 74 2.57 7.85 10.93
CA LEU A 74 2.27 8.62 9.73
C LEU A 74 0.79 8.55 9.34
N LEU A 75 0.20 7.37 9.49
CA LEU A 75 -1.21 7.11 9.17
C LEU A 75 -2.15 7.58 10.28
N GLY A 76 -1.66 7.72 11.52
CA GLY A 76 -2.46 8.13 12.68
C GLY A 76 -3.36 7.01 13.23
N VAL A 77 -3.05 5.75 12.89
CA VAL A 77 -3.79 4.57 13.35
C VAL A 77 -2.81 3.48 13.78
N PRO A 78 -3.09 2.73 14.85
CA PRO A 78 -2.20 1.67 15.29
C PRO A 78 -2.22 0.50 14.30
N ALA A 79 -1.10 -0.23 14.21
CA ALA A 79 -0.93 -1.28 13.19
C ALA A 79 -1.91 -2.46 13.37
N ASP A 80 -2.25 -2.79 14.62
CA ASP A 80 -3.16 -3.87 14.98
C ASP A 80 -4.61 -3.62 14.54
N ALA A 81 -5.04 -2.35 14.46
CA ALA A 81 -6.34 -1.98 13.91
C ALA A 81 -6.49 -2.32 12.42
N LEU A 82 -5.37 -2.43 11.70
CA LEU A 82 -5.31 -2.77 10.27
C LEU A 82 -4.75 -4.17 9.99
N ARG A 83 -4.46 -4.96 11.02
CA ARG A 83 -3.90 -6.31 10.87
C ARG A 83 -4.78 -7.17 9.96
N ASP A 84 -4.16 -7.80 8.97
CA ASP A 84 -4.81 -8.63 7.94
C ASP A 84 -5.85 -7.88 7.08
N ARG A 85 -5.83 -6.54 7.05
CA ARG A 85 -6.82 -5.72 6.35
C ARG A 85 -6.20 -4.84 5.27
N ARG A 86 -7.01 -4.62 4.23
CA ARG A 86 -6.82 -3.57 3.22
C ARG A 86 -8.01 -2.65 3.29
N VAL A 87 -7.77 -1.36 3.43
CA VAL A 87 -8.83 -0.34 3.59
C VAL A 87 -8.53 0.84 2.68
N GLU A 88 -9.56 1.59 2.30
CA GLU A 88 -9.33 2.82 1.55
C GLU A 88 -8.70 3.86 2.48
N LEU A 89 -7.82 4.73 1.94
CA LEU A 89 -7.26 5.81 2.74
C LEU A 89 -8.35 6.77 3.26
N THR A 90 -9.50 6.85 2.57
CA THR A 90 -10.67 7.62 3.01
C THR A 90 -11.36 7.05 4.24
N ASP A 91 -11.11 5.79 4.60
CA ASP A 91 -11.64 5.18 5.81
C ASP A 91 -10.79 5.52 7.05
N LEU A 92 -9.54 5.98 6.82
CA LEU A 92 -8.59 6.35 7.87
C LEU A 92 -8.46 7.86 8.04
N TRP A 93 -8.50 8.60 6.93
CA TRP A 93 -8.31 10.04 6.89
C TRP A 93 -9.58 10.76 6.44
N PRO A 94 -9.74 12.06 6.77
CA PRO A 94 -10.81 12.87 6.21
C PRO A 94 -10.86 12.76 4.68
N ALA A 95 -12.02 12.39 4.14
CA ALA A 95 -12.14 12.02 2.73
C ALA A 95 -11.63 13.09 1.76
N ALA A 96 -11.81 14.38 2.08
CA ALA A 96 -11.30 15.48 1.27
C ALA A 96 -9.76 15.50 1.19
N ARG A 97 -9.06 15.17 2.28
CA ARG A 97 -7.60 15.08 2.32
C ARG A 97 -7.10 13.88 1.51
N ALA A 98 -7.70 12.71 1.71
CA ALA A 98 -7.35 11.49 0.98
C ALA A 98 -7.55 11.65 -0.54
N ARG A 99 -8.68 12.22 -0.97
CA ARG A 99 -8.95 12.49 -2.40
C ARG A 99 -7.97 13.48 -3.02
N ARG A 100 -7.61 14.56 -2.29
CA ARG A 100 -6.57 15.50 -2.78
C ARG A 100 -5.22 14.81 -2.94
N LEU A 101 -4.85 13.91 -2.04
CA LEU A 101 -3.62 13.13 -2.18
C LEU A 101 -3.68 12.21 -3.39
N ALA A 102 -4.78 11.46 -3.56
CA ALA A 102 -4.98 10.58 -4.72
C ALA A 102 -4.89 11.36 -6.04
N ALA A 103 -5.55 12.52 -6.14
CA ALA A 103 -5.48 13.37 -7.32
C ALA A 103 -4.04 13.84 -7.65
N ARG A 104 -3.24 14.17 -6.63
CA ARG A 104 -1.83 14.53 -6.82
C ARG A 104 -0.97 13.37 -7.29
N VAL A 105 -1.24 12.16 -6.80
CA VAL A 105 -0.55 10.94 -7.24
C VAL A 105 -0.94 10.59 -8.67
N ASN A 106 -2.22 10.74 -9.03
CA ASN A 106 -2.73 10.46 -10.38
C ASN A 106 -2.20 11.42 -11.45
N ALA A 107 -1.75 12.61 -11.05
CA ALA A 107 -1.22 13.64 -11.94
C ALA A 107 0.31 13.60 -12.11
N ALA A 108 1.00 12.68 -11.43
CA ALA A 108 2.45 12.51 -11.45
C ALA A 108 2.88 11.47 -12.50
#